data_AF-A0A969EEB3-F1
#
_entry.id   AF-A0A969EEB3-F1
#
_cell.length_a   1.000
_cell.length_b   1.000
_cell.length_c   1.000
_cell.angle_alpha   90.00
_cell.angle_beta   90.00
_cell.angle_gamma   90.00
#
_symmetry.space_group_name_H-M   'P 1'
#
loop_
_entity.id
_entity.type
_entity.pdbx_description
1 polymer ?
#
loop_
_entity_poly.entity_id
_entity_poly.type
_entity_poly.pdbx_seq_one_letter_code
_entity_poly.pdbx_strand_id
1 'polypeptide(L)'
;MTPMIDCVFQLLLFFMLVSQFREYEDSTNDLNMPSASAAAPLIADSETLFIDINREGHYFVRSRQVMPEELRGEIHRLAIDNRLTAKVGIRADATTPFQFVVAVVGMCQAEGINDYQTVTRQEVPRE
;
A
#
# COMPACT_ATOMS: atom_id res chain seq x y z
N MET A 1 -27.56 47.23 16.98
CA MET A 1 -27.79 45.81 17.35
C MET A 1 -27.31 44.94 16.20
N THR A 2 -26.00 44.75 16.11
CA THR A 2 -25.32 43.84 15.18
C THR A 2 -24.82 42.53 15.83
N PRO A 3 -25.23 42.09 17.04
CA PRO A 3 -24.57 40.94 17.68
C PRO A 3 -24.96 39.58 17.06
N MET A 4 -26.14 39.47 16.43
CA MET A 4 -26.60 38.20 15.85
C MET A 4 -25.86 37.82 14.56
N ILE A 5 -25.54 38.79 13.71
CA ILE A 5 -24.86 38.55 12.42
C ILE A 5 -23.41 38.10 12.65
N ASP A 6 -22.74 38.67 13.64
CA ASP A 6 -21.35 38.35 13.97
C ASP A 6 -21.19 36.91 14.47
N CYS A 7 -22.08 36.46 15.36
CA CYS A 7 -22.10 35.08 15.85
C CYS A 7 -22.34 34.07 14.72
N VAL A 8 -23.24 34.37 13.78
CA VAL A 8 -23.50 33.49 12.63
C VAL A 8 -22.29 33.46 11.69
N PHE A 9 -21.66 34.60 11.45
CA PHE A 9 -20.47 34.67 10.61
C PHE A 9 -19.28 33.90 11.21
N GLN A 10 -19.06 34.02 12.52
CA GLN A 10 -18.01 33.27 13.22
C GLN A 10 -18.26 31.74 13.15
N LEU A 11 -19.53 31.30 13.23
CA LEU A 11 -19.88 29.88 13.07
C LEU A 11 -19.64 29.38 11.64
N LEU A 12 -19.95 30.17 10.62
CA LEU A 12 -19.69 29.82 9.22
C LEU A 12 -18.19 29.74 8.92
N LEU A 13 -17.40 30.68 9.42
CA LEU A 13 -15.95 30.68 9.25
C LEU A 13 -15.32 29.50 9.98
N PHE A 14 -15.75 29.22 11.21
CA PHE A 14 -15.34 28.02 11.95
C PHE A 14 -15.68 26.73 11.19
N PHE A 15 -16.91 26.61 10.67
CA PHE A 15 -17.33 25.45 9.89
C PHE A 15 -16.49 25.27 8.61
N MET A 16 -16.24 26.35 7.88
CA MET A 16 -15.42 26.33 6.66
C MET A 16 -13.97 25.91 6.94
N LEU A 17 -13.39 26.39 8.04
CA LEU A 17 -12.05 25.98 8.48
C LEU A 17 -12.00 24.50 8.89
N VAL A 18 -12.99 24.02 9.63
CA VAL A 18 -13.05 22.61 10.07
C VAL A 18 -13.33 21.66 8.90
N SER A 19 -14.11 22.07 7.89
CA SER A 19 -14.36 21.26 6.69
C SER A 19 -13.08 20.93 5.93
N GLN A 20 -12.11 21.86 5.89
CA GLN A 20 -10.82 21.62 5.23
C GLN A 20 -10.01 20.51 5.91
N PHE A 21 -10.22 20.24 7.20
CA PHE A 21 -9.54 19.13 7.87
C PHE A 21 -10.13 17.75 7.54
N ARG A 22 -11.42 17.67 7.17
CA ARG A 22 -12.07 16.39 6.82
C ARG A 22 -11.56 15.85 5.48
N GLU A 23 -11.20 16.72 4.56
CA GLU A 23 -10.71 16.33 3.22
C GLU A 23 -9.31 15.70 3.26
N TYR A 24 -8.54 15.91 4.34
CA TYR A 24 -7.23 15.27 4.55
C TYR A 24 -7.31 13.86 5.13
N GLU A 25 -8.45 13.44 5.72
CA GLU A 25 -8.60 12.09 6.30
C GLU A 25 -9.02 11.04 5.26
N ASP A 26 -9.78 11.44 4.23
CA ASP A 26 -10.28 10.54 3.18
C ASP A 26 -9.19 10.09 2.19
N SER A 27 -8.07 10.82 2.07
CA SER A 27 -6.96 10.40 1.19
C SER A 27 -6.11 9.25 1.77
N THR A 28 -6.33 8.88 3.04
CA THR A 28 -5.61 7.76 3.71
C THR A 28 -6.45 6.51 3.93
N ASN A 29 -7.75 6.55 3.64
CA ASN A 29 -8.67 5.45 3.99
C ASN A 29 -9.26 4.68 2.79
N ASP A 30 -8.80 4.94 1.57
CA ASP A 30 -9.20 4.16 0.39
C ASP A 30 -8.28 2.95 0.12
N LEU A 31 -7.64 2.43 1.18
CA LEU A 31 -7.14 1.06 1.18
C LEU A 31 -8.36 0.14 1.33
N ASN A 32 -9.08 -0.02 0.22
CA ASN A 32 -10.06 -1.07 0.01
C ASN A 32 -9.32 -2.41 0.13
N MET A 33 -9.06 -2.87 1.37
CA MET A 33 -8.35 -4.10 1.65
C MET A 33 -9.22 -5.22 1.07
N PRO A 34 -8.85 -5.83 -0.07
CA PRO A 34 -9.59 -6.97 -0.55
C PRO A 34 -9.47 -8.02 0.55
N SER A 35 -10.61 -8.46 1.07
CA SER A 35 -10.68 -9.56 2.04
C SER A 35 -9.81 -10.70 1.51
N ALA A 36 -8.80 -11.07 2.30
CA ALA A 36 -7.75 -12.02 1.95
C ALA A 36 -8.29 -13.46 1.86
N SER A 37 -9.19 -13.69 0.91
CA SER A 37 -9.75 -15.00 0.57
C SER A 37 -9.44 -15.29 -0.89
N ALA A 38 -8.17 -15.59 -1.16
CA ALA A 38 -7.80 -16.42 -2.30
C ALA A 38 -6.37 -16.91 -2.09
N ALA A 39 -6.23 -18.04 -1.42
CA ALA A 39 -5.17 -18.99 -1.73
C ALA A 39 -5.43 -19.59 -3.13
N ALA A 40 -5.58 -18.74 -4.14
CA ALA A 40 -5.43 -19.18 -5.52
C ALA A 40 -3.93 -19.39 -5.72
N PRO A 41 -3.50 -20.55 -6.24
CA PRO A 41 -2.14 -20.67 -6.72
C PRO A 41 -1.99 -19.54 -7.74
N LEU A 42 -1.14 -18.56 -7.44
CA LEU A 42 -0.66 -17.62 -8.45
C LEU A 42 -0.02 -18.52 -9.49
N ILE A 43 -0.76 -18.81 -10.55
CA ILE A 43 -0.23 -19.33 -11.79
C ILE A 43 0.90 -18.35 -12.08
N ALA A 44 2.13 -18.85 -12.03
CA ALA A 44 3.32 -18.06 -12.27
C ALA A 44 3.27 -17.62 -13.73
N ASP A 45 2.49 -16.58 -14.02
CA ASP A 45 2.74 -15.73 -15.16
C ASP A 45 4.15 -15.22 -14.96
N SER A 46 5.02 -15.50 -15.92
CA SER A 46 6.46 -15.25 -15.87
C SER A 46 6.83 -13.77 -15.67
N GLU A 47 5.84 -12.87 -15.64
CA GLU A 47 5.98 -11.43 -15.43
C GLU A 47 5.61 -10.94 -14.02
N THR A 48 5.10 -11.80 -13.13
CA THR A 48 4.73 -11.35 -11.78
C THR A 48 5.97 -11.28 -10.88
N LEU A 49 6.27 -10.09 -10.35
CA LEU A 49 7.35 -9.89 -9.38
C LEU A 49 6.82 -10.20 -7.98
N PHE A 50 7.40 -11.19 -7.31
CA PHE A 50 7.10 -11.49 -5.92
C PHE A 50 8.09 -10.79 -4.98
N ILE A 51 7.55 -10.06 -4.02
CA ILE A 51 8.29 -9.38 -2.94
C ILE A 51 7.84 -10.01 -1.63
N ASP A 52 8.72 -10.80 -1.01
CA ASP A 52 8.48 -11.35 0.32
C ASP A 52 9.03 -10.38 1.39
N ILE A 53 8.31 -10.24 2.50
CA ILE A 53 8.67 -9.37 3.62
C ILE A 53 8.68 -10.22 4.89
N ASN A 54 9.80 -10.22 5.60
CA ASN A 54 9.90 -10.93 6.88
C ASN A 54 9.45 -10.04 8.06
N ARG A 55 9.31 -10.66 9.23
CA ARG A 55 8.92 -10.01 10.50
C ARG A 55 9.87 -8.90 10.94
N GLU A 56 11.14 -8.96 10.51
CA GLU A 56 12.19 -7.99 10.83
C GLU A 56 12.19 -6.78 9.88
N GLY A 57 11.35 -6.80 8.83
CA GLY A 57 11.28 -5.74 7.81
C GLY A 57 12.31 -5.87 6.70
N HIS A 58 12.95 -7.04 6.56
CA HIS A 58 13.80 -7.36 5.43
C HIS A 58 12.96 -7.76 4.21
N TYR A 59 13.34 -7.20 3.07
CA TYR A 59 12.73 -7.46 1.78
C TYR A 59 13.48 -8.56 1.05
N PHE A 60 12.73 -9.44 0.40
CA PHE A 60 13.26 -10.53 -0.40
C PHE A 60 12.61 -10.53 -1.78
N VAL A 61 13.42 -10.61 -2.82
CA VAL A 61 12.99 -10.73 -4.20
C VAL A 61 13.63 -11.97 -4.78
N ARG A 62 12.84 -12.92 -5.30
CA ARG A 62 13.33 -14.20 -5.83
C ARG A 62 14.26 -14.94 -4.85
N SER A 63 13.90 -14.93 -3.56
CA SER A 63 14.69 -15.51 -2.46
C SER A 63 16.05 -14.86 -2.19
N ARG A 64 16.33 -13.69 -2.76
CA ARG A 64 17.49 -12.85 -2.44
C ARG A 64 17.06 -11.71 -1.55
N GLN A 65 17.74 -11.53 -0.41
CA GLN A 65 17.54 -10.34 0.42
C GLN A 65 18.01 -9.10 -0.34
N VAL A 66 17.17 -8.08 -0.39
CA VAL A 66 17.45 -6.81 -1.06
C VAL A 66 17.28 -5.65 -0.09
N MET A 67 18.10 -4.62 -0.27
CA MET A 67 17.95 -3.38 0.48
C MET A 67 16.77 -2.56 -0.09
N PRO A 68 16.16 -1.64 0.69
CA PRO A 68 15.04 -0.83 0.21
C PRO A 68 15.33 -0.05 -1.07
N GLU A 69 16.55 0.48 -1.20
CA GLU A 69 17.00 1.20 -2.40
C GLU A 69 17.13 0.27 -3.62
N GLU A 70 17.60 -0.95 -3.42
CA GLU A 70 17.68 -1.96 -4.49
C GLU A 70 16.29 -2.44 -4.91
N LEU A 71 15.38 -2.60 -3.94
CA LEU A 71 13.99 -2.96 -4.20
C LEU A 71 13.30 -1.92 -5.09
N ARG A 72 13.52 -0.62 -4.81
CA ARG A 72 13.05 0.47 -5.67
C ARG A 72 13.58 0.33 -7.10
N GLY A 73 14.86 0.04 -7.26
CA GLY A 73 15.47 -0.19 -8.57
C GLY A 73 14.83 -1.36 -9.33
N GLU A 74 14.55 -2.47 -8.64
CA GLU A 74 13.87 -3.64 -9.23
C GLU A 74 12.42 -3.33 -9.64
N ILE A 75 11.67 -2.60 -8.80
CA ILE A 75 10.30 -2.17 -9.10
C ILE A 75 10.29 -1.19 -10.28
N HIS A 76 11.20 -0.22 -10.30
CA HIS A 76 11.35 0.74 -11.39
C HIS A 76 11.67 0.04 -12.71
N ARG A 77 12.57 -0.94 -12.68
CA ARG A 77 12.91 -1.75 -13.85
C ARG A 77 11.72 -2.53 -14.38
N LEU A 78 10.95 -3.15 -13.49
CA LEU A 78 9.71 -3.84 -13.85
C LEU A 78 8.69 -2.88 -14.49
N ALA A 79 8.55 -1.67 -13.94
CA ALA A 79 7.64 -0.66 -14.46
C ALA A 79 8.03 -0.18 -15.87
N ILE A 80 9.33 -0.08 -16.17
CA ILE A 80 9.84 0.27 -17.50
C ILE A 80 9.63 -0.88 -18.49
N ASP A 81 10.05 -2.09 -18.10
CA ASP A 81 10.03 -3.25 -19.00
C ASP A 81 8.59 -3.66 -19.35
N ASN A 82 7.67 -3.62 -18.36
CA ASN A 82 6.32 -4.18 -18.47
C ASN A 82 5.22 -3.22 -17.99
N ARG A 83 5.27 -1.95 -18.41
CA ARG A 83 4.35 -0.89 -17.95
C ARG A 83 2.85 -1.22 -17.96
N LEU A 84 2.40 -2.10 -18.85
CA LEU A 84 0.98 -2.48 -19.00
C LEU A 84 0.61 -3.80 -18.32
N THR A 85 1.59 -4.66 -18.02
CA THR A 85 1.38 -6.03 -17.48
C THR A 85 2.14 -6.28 -16.18
N ALA A 86 2.84 -5.27 -15.65
CA ALA A 86 3.58 -5.36 -14.40
C ALA A 86 2.64 -5.70 -13.25
N LYS A 87 2.76 -6.93 -12.76
CA LYS A 87 2.04 -7.45 -11.59
C LYS A 87 3.01 -7.59 -10.44
N VAL A 88 2.66 -7.05 -9.28
CA VAL A 88 3.47 -7.18 -8.07
C VAL A 88 2.70 -7.97 -7.01
N GLY A 89 3.23 -9.14 -6.65
CA GLY A 89 2.73 -9.95 -5.54
C GLY A 89 3.51 -9.65 -4.27
N ILE A 90 2.89 -9.00 -3.30
CA ILE A 90 3.50 -8.69 -2.00
C ILE A 90 3.11 -9.78 -1.01
N ARG A 91 4.10 -10.54 -0.55
CA ARG A 91 3.93 -11.61 0.42
C ARG A 91 4.50 -11.20 1.76
N ALA A 92 3.70 -11.28 2.80
CA ALA A 92 4.16 -10.95 4.14
C ALA A 92 3.62 -11.97 5.15
N ASP A 93 4.40 -12.25 6.18
CA ASP A 93 3.93 -13.05 7.30
C ASP A 93 2.86 -12.29 8.10
N ALA A 94 1.94 -13.01 8.72
CA ALA A 94 0.81 -12.46 9.50
C ALA A 94 1.22 -11.54 10.68
N THR A 95 2.50 -11.52 11.04
CA THR A 95 3.04 -10.74 12.17
C THR A 95 4.06 -9.71 11.72
N THR A 96 4.25 -9.56 10.42
CA THR A 96 5.07 -8.50 9.84
C THR A 96 4.40 -7.16 10.10
N PRO A 97 5.12 -6.15 10.61
CA PRO A 97 4.56 -4.82 10.79
C PRO A 97 4.05 -4.27 9.45
N PHE A 98 2.77 -3.87 9.42
CA PHE A 98 2.09 -3.45 8.19
C PHE A 98 2.78 -2.26 7.50
N GLN A 99 3.50 -1.43 8.25
CA GLN A 99 4.32 -0.33 7.72
C GLN A 99 5.26 -0.76 6.58
N PHE A 100 5.83 -1.97 6.65
CA PHE A 100 6.76 -2.46 5.64
C PHE A 100 6.04 -2.85 4.34
N VAL A 101 4.81 -3.36 4.46
CA VAL A 101 3.94 -3.68 3.32
C VAL A 101 3.51 -2.38 2.64
N VAL A 102 3.07 -1.39 3.42
CA VAL A 102 2.67 -0.07 2.90
C VAL A 102 3.82 0.64 2.20
N ALA A 103 5.05 0.52 2.71
CA ALA A 103 6.22 1.08 2.06
C ALA A 103 6.41 0.52 0.64
N VAL A 104 6.23 -0.80 0.45
CA VAL A 104 6.32 -1.44 -0.88
C VAL A 104 5.17 -1.03 -1.79
N VAL A 105 3.94 -0.95 -1.27
CA VAL A 105 2.78 -0.45 -2.02
C VAL A 105 3.03 0.98 -2.50
N GLY A 106 3.55 1.85 -1.64
CA GLY A 106 3.90 3.23 -1.99
C GLY A 106 4.99 3.32 -3.07
N MET A 107 5.98 2.43 -3.03
CA MET A 107 6.99 2.33 -4.10
C MET A 107 6.36 1.89 -5.43
N CYS A 108 5.43 0.94 -5.41
CA CYS A 108 4.72 0.49 -6.61
C CYS A 108 3.85 1.61 -7.21
N GLN A 109 3.12 2.34 -6.38
CA GLN A 109 2.29 3.46 -6.81
C GLN A 109 3.13 4.62 -7.37
N ALA A 110 4.27 4.93 -6.75
CA ALA A 110 5.18 5.97 -7.25
C ALA A 110 5.69 5.68 -8.67
N GLU A 111 5.84 4.40 -9.01
CA GLU A 111 6.26 3.92 -10.34
C GLU A 111 5.07 3.67 -11.29
N GLY A 112 3.83 3.95 -10.86
CA GLY A 112 2.62 3.80 -11.68
C GLY A 112 2.09 2.37 -11.82
N ILE A 113 2.53 1.45 -10.96
CA ILE A 113 2.04 0.06 -10.92
C ILE A 113 0.75 0.01 -10.11
N ASN A 114 -0.36 -0.30 -10.79
CA ASN A 114 -1.69 -0.36 -10.18
C ASN A 114 -2.18 -1.79 -9.91
N ASP A 115 -1.57 -2.80 -10.53
CA ASP A 115 -1.92 -4.21 -10.34
C ASP A 115 -0.98 -4.86 -9.31
N TYR A 116 -1.31 -4.69 -8.02
CA TYR A 116 -0.60 -5.32 -6.92
C TYR A 116 -1.55 -6.15 -6.04
N GLN A 117 -1.08 -7.32 -5.61
CA GLN A 117 -1.84 -8.21 -4.73
C GLN A 117 -1.06 -8.50 -3.47
N THR A 118 -1.68 -8.28 -2.31
CA THR A 118 -1.11 -8.66 -1.01
C THR A 118 -1.58 -10.06 -0.65
N VAL A 119 -0.63 -10.95 -0.34
CA VAL A 119 -0.89 -12.32 0.08
C VAL A 119 -0.26 -12.51 1.45
N THR A 120 -1.09 -12.68 2.47
CA THR A 120 -0.59 -13.03 3.79
C THR A 120 -0.24 -14.50 3.79
N ARG A 121 1.02 -14.83 4.05
CA ARG A 121 1.42 -16.22 4.27
C ARG A 121 0.99 -16.60 5.69
N GLN A 122 -0.06 -17.41 5.80
CA GLN A 122 -0.30 -18.16 7.03
C GLN A 122 0.72 -19.29 7.09
N GLU A 123 1.68 -19.20 8.01
CA GLU A 123 2.45 -20.36 8.43
C GLU A 123 1.45 -21.38 9.00
N VAL A 124 1.21 -22.45 8.25
CA VAL A 124 0.57 -23.65 8.82
C VAL A 124 1.57 -24.22 9.84
N PRO A 125 1.19 -24.34 11.12
CA PRO A 125 2.07 -24.93 12.12
C PRO A 125 2.45 -26.33 11.66
N ARG A 126 3.75 -26.62 11.57
CA ARG A 126 4.20 -28.00 11.47
C ARG A 126 4.00 -28.64 12.84
N GLU A 127 3.03 -29.55 12.92
CA GLU A 127 2.87 -30.50 14.02
C GLU A 127 4.09 -31.43 14.16
#